data_AF-A0A1V5XNJ9-F1
#
_entry.id   AF-A0A1V5XNJ9-F1
#
_cell.length_a   1.000
_cell.length_b   1.000
_cell.length_c   1.000
_cell.angle_alpha   90.00
_cell.angle_beta   90.00
_cell.angle_gamma   90.00
#
_symmetry.space_group_name_H-M   'P 1'
#
loop_
_entity.id
_entity.type
_entity.pdbx_description
1 polymer ?
#
loop_
_entity_poly.entity_id
_entity_poly.type
_entity_poly.pdbx_seq_one_letter_code
_entity_poly.pdbx_strand_id
1 'polypeptide(L)'
;MARVIREQFLLLLVLCLVPQAFAAHEAGPVGPYNLSFDMNTTMDYTVIVEPSSSGQTPLGIDFVRYNVTVDSDDYAAWLILTRFEEPIVANISDSEYMVYGALINSGADRPNLYPVLIDGQPAVVGNFRFERQFLGQGRYQEGDLVVAAAYFPDGRQYGDGSYRGRNHFRIISTYPWEIIRDLLYTLHVEVPAEDRAPMSQSLSAPDIDKPINDSSEIN
;
A
#
# COMPACT_ATOMS: atom_id res chain seq x y z
N MET A 1 65.94 -20.65 1.13
CA MET A 1 64.60 -20.85 0.55
C MET A 1 63.60 -19.97 1.28
N ALA A 2 63.59 -18.67 0.98
CA ALA A 2 62.75 -17.67 1.64
C ALA A 2 62.38 -16.60 0.61
N ARG A 3 61.48 -16.96 -0.31
CA ARG A 3 60.86 -16.09 -1.30
C ARG A 3 59.73 -16.93 -1.92
N VAL A 4 58.62 -16.32 -2.32
CA VAL A 4 57.44 -16.98 -2.93
C VAL A 4 56.38 -17.56 -1.98
N ILE A 5 56.16 -17.01 -0.78
CA ILE A 5 54.92 -17.30 -0.02
C ILE A 5 54.15 -16.01 0.38
N ARG A 6 54.76 -14.83 0.21
CA ARG A 6 54.24 -13.59 0.81
C ARG A 6 53.33 -12.74 -0.09
N GLU A 7 53.19 -13.06 -1.37
CA GLU A 7 52.46 -12.22 -2.33
C GLU A 7 51.09 -12.77 -2.77
N GLN A 8 50.75 -14.03 -2.44
CA GLN A 8 49.43 -14.59 -2.80
C GLN A 8 48.35 -14.44 -1.72
N PHE A 9 48.71 -14.02 -0.50
CA PHE A 9 47.73 -13.83 0.58
C PHE A 9 46.99 -12.48 0.54
N LEU A 10 47.51 -11.50 -0.22
CA LEU A 10 46.86 -10.18 -0.34
C LEU A 10 45.70 -10.17 -1.35
N LEU A 11 45.68 -11.09 -2.32
CA LEU A 11 44.60 -11.19 -3.31
C LEU A 11 43.35 -11.90 -2.77
N LEU A 12 43.48 -12.73 -1.73
CA LEU A 12 42.34 -13.43 -1.14
C LEU A 12 41.54 -12.55 -0.16
N LEU A 13 42.14 -11.49 0.39
CA LEU A 13 41.50 -10.64 1.40
C LEU A 13 40.61 -9.55 0.81
N VAL A 14 40.74 -9.25 -0.49
CA VAL A 14 39.93 -8.23 -1.19
C VAL A 14 38.57 -8.79 -1.65
N LEU A 15 38.42 -10.12 -1.71
CA LEU A 15 37.16 -10.77 -2.09
C LEU A 15 36.08 -10.78 -0.98
N CYS A 16 36.42 -10.36 0.24
CA CYS A 16 35.49 -10.39 1.38
C CYS A 16 34.86 -9.03 1.72
N LEU A 17 35.04 -8.01 0.86
CA LEU A 17 34.48 -6.66 1.04
C LEU A 17 33.37 -6.35 0.03
N VAL A 18 32.58 -7.35 -0.35
CA VAL A 18 31.26 -7.06 -0.90
C VAL A 18 30.36 -6.73 0.30
N PRO A 19 29.91 -5.48 0.48
CA PRO A 19 28.91 -5.21 1.50
C PRO A 19 27.73 -6.15 1.22
N GLN A 20 27.33 -6.95 2.20
CA GLN A 20 26.02 -7.59 2.15
C GLN A 20 25.03 -6.42 2.11
N ALA A 21 24.48 -6.14 0.94
CA ALA A 21 23.30 -5.29 0.81
C ALA A 21 22.21 -6.04 1.57
N PHE A 22 22.05 -5.71 2.85
CA PHE A 22 20.91 -6.17 3.62
C PHE A 22 19.69 -5.52 2.96
N ALA A 23 18.71 -6.35 2.61
CA ALA A 23 17.37 -5.90 2.30
C ALA A 23 16.97 -4.80 3.29
N ALA A 24 16.75 -3.59 2.78
CA ALA A 24 16.41 -2.46 3.63
C ALA A 24 14.94 -2.61 4.06
N HIS A 25 14.73 -2.66 5.37
CA HIS A 25 13.40 -2.47 5.93
C HIS A 25 13.07 -0.98 5.87
N GLU A 26 12.09 -0.65 5.04
CA GLU A 26 11.61 0.72 4.88
C GLU A 26 10.52 0.98 5.91
N ALA A 27 10.67 2.05 6.69
CA ALA A 27 9.68 2.47 7.66
C ALA A 27 9.69 3.99 7.81
N GLY A 28 8.53 4.63 7.75
CA GLY A 28 8.46 6.08 7.91
C GLY A 28 7.05 6.68 7.90
N PRO A 29 6.95 7.98 8.24
CA PRO A 29 5.68 8.67 8.28
C PRO A 29 5.17 8.98 6.86
N VAL A 30 3.88 8.75 6.66
CA VAL A 30 3.14 9.05 5.43
C VAL A 30 1.86 9.76 5.85
N GLY A 31 1.91 11.10 5.93
CA GLY A 31 0.83 11.86 6.56
C GLY A 31 0.70 11.49 8.05
N PRO A 32 -0.51 11.18 8.56
CA PRO A 32 -0.70 10.78 9.95
C PRO A 32 -0.37 9.29 10.22
N TYR A 33 0.03 8.51 9.23
CA TYR A 33 0.28 7.07 9.34
C TYR A 33 1.78 6.78 9.41
N ASN A 34 2.14 5.64 10.00
CA ASN A 34 3.45 5.02 9.76
C ASN A 34 3.27 3.84 8.81
N LEU A 35 4.02 3.86 7.71
CA LEU A 35 4.06 2.80 6.73
C LEU A 35 5.38 2.04 6.89
N SER A 36 5.34 0.71 6.88
CA SER A 36 6.55 -0.11 6.80
C SER A 36 6.40 -1.28 5.84
N PHE A 37 7.47 -1.61 5.13
CA PHE A 37 7.56 -2.73 4.20
C PHE A 37 9.02 -3.10 3.92
N ASP A 38 9.25 -4.24 3.28
CA ASP A 38 10.56 -4.70 2.83
C ASP A 38 10.45 -5.18 1.37
N MET A 39 11.31 -4.65 0.50
CA MET A 39 11.39 -5.05 -0.91
C MET A 39 12.23 -6.32 -1.12
N ASN A 40 13.05 -6.69 -0.13
CA ASN A 40 13.95 -7.84 -0.13
C ASN A 40 14.77 -7.98 -1.42
N THR A 41 15.36 -6.87 -1.84
CA THR A 41 16.11 -6.77 -3.09
C THR A 41 17.46 -6.09 -2.87
N THR A 42 18.42 -6.38 -3.77
CA THR A 42 19.69 -5.66 -3.88
C THR A 42 19.65 -4.61 -4.98
N MET A 43 18.51 -4.41 -5.65
CA MET A 43 18.33 -3.32 -6.61
C MET A 43 18.33 -1.99 -5.89
N ASP A 44 18.99 -1.00 -6.49
CA ASP A 44 18.93 0.37 -6.00
C ASP A 44 17.53 0.94 -6.27
N TYR A 45 16.92 1.53 -5.24
CA TYR A 45 15.64 2.21 -5.35
C TYR A 45 15.60 3.39 -4.37
N THR A 46 14.65 4.30 -4.60
CA THR A 46 14.37 5.42 -3.70
C THR A 46 12.92 5.38 -3.25
N VAL A 47 12.68 5.79 -2.01
CA VAL A 47 11.33 5.94 -1.45
C VAL A 47 11.00 7.43 -1.38
N ILE A 48 9.95 7.83 -2.10
CA ILE A 48 9.53 9.22 -2.24
C ILE A 48 8.15 9.36 -1.61
N VAL A 49 8.06 10.13 -0.53
CA VAL A 49 6.76 10.52 0.07
C VAL A 49 6.27 11.78 -0.64
N GLU A 50 5.13 11.69 -1.30
CA GLU A 50 4.57 12.78 -2.09
C GLU A 50 3.67 13.72 -1.25
N PRO A 51 3.45 14.97 -1.70
CA PRO A 51 2.44 15.84 -1.11
C PRO A 51 1.06 15.18 -1.11
N SER A 52 0.32 15.32 0.00
CA SER A 52 -1.05 14.84 0.08
C SER A 52 -1.96 15.59 -0.89
N SER A 53 -2.99 14.90 -1.40
CA SER A 53 -4.04 15.49 -2.22
C SER A 53 -5.42 15.24 -1.62
N SER A 54 -6.37 16.14 -1.86
CA SER A 54 -7.76 15.98 -1.43
C SER A 54 -8.67 15.82 -2.63
N GLY A 55 -9.79 15.14 -2.44
CA GLY A 55 -10.80 14.97 -3.48
C GLY A 55 -12.12 14.50 -2.90
N GLN A 56 -13.05 14.19 -3.79
CA GLN A 56 -14.39 13.74 -3.44
C GLN A 56 -14.75 12.51 -4.28
N THR A 57 -15.33 11.49 -3.65
CA THR A 57 -15.82 10.30 -4.36
C THR A 57 -17.04 10.66 -5.22
N PRO A 58 -17.45 9.80 -6.18
CA PRO A 58 -18.69 10.01 -6.94
C PRO A 58 -19.96 10.13 -6.07
N LEU A 59 -19.90 9.65 -4.82
CA LEU A 59 -20.99 9.72 -3.85
C LEU A 59 -20.94 10.99 -2.98
N GLY A 60 -20.00 11.90 -3.21
CA GLY A 60 -19.86 13.14 -2.43
C GLY A 60 -19.06 13.00 -1.13
N ILE A 61 -18.41 11.85 -0.91
CA ILE A 61 -17.59 11.63 0.29
C ILE A 61 -16.21 12.25 0.10
N ASP A 62 -15.82 13.17 0.96
CA ASP A 62 -14.50 13.79 0.96
C ASP A 62 -13.41 12.78 1.36
N PHE A 63 -12.23 12.92 0.76
CA PHE A 63 -11.07 12.11 1.09
C PHE A 63 -9.76 12.89 1.02
N VAL A 64 -8.77 12.40 1.75
CA VAL A 64 -7.36 12.79 1.64
C VAL A 64 -6.54 11.58 1.20
N ARG A 65 -5.64 11.77 0.25
CA ARG A 65 -4.76 10.74 -0.29
C ARG A 65 -3.31 11.08 -0.01
N TYR A 66 -2.58 10.06 0.46
CA TYR A 66 -1.15 10.09 0.69
C TYR A 66 -0.51 9.05 -0.22
N ASN A 67 0.47 9.46 -1.03
CA ASN A 67 1.16 8.57 -1.95
C ASN A 67 2.61 8.39 -1.53
N VAL A 68 3.10 7.18 -1.71
CA VAL A 68 4.52 6.84 -1.66
C VAL A 68 4.88 6.18 -2.97
N THR A 69 5.95 6.65 -3.58
CA THR A 69 6.52 6.07 -4.80
C THR A 69 7.84 5.39 -4.44
N VAL A 70 7.96 4.11 -4.77
CA VAL A 70 9.21 3.33 -4.67
C VAL A 70 9.76 3.19 -6.08
N ASP A 71 10.77 3.99 -6.39
CA ASP A 71 11.27 4.19 -7.76
C ASP A 71 12.66 3.59 -7.95
N SER A 72 12.86 2.88 -9.05
CA SER A 72 14.15 2.36 -9.52
C SER A 72 14.29 2.64 -11.02
N ASP A 73 15.46 2.36 -11.59
CA ASP A 73 15.73 2.65 -13.00
C ASP A 73 14.73 1.98 -13.97
N ASP A 74 14.28 0.76 -13.65
CA ASP A 74 13.43 -0.07 -14.53
C ASP A 74 12.02 -0.34 -13.96
N TYR A 75 11.82 -0.12 -12.66
CA TYR A 75 10.59 -0.51 -11.96
C TYR A 75 10.09 0.56 -11.00
N ALA A 76 8.78 0.63 -10.83
CA ALA A 76 8.14 1.51 -9.87
C ALA A 76 7.02 0.79 -9.11
N ALA A 77 6.80 1.20 -7.87
CA ALA A 77 5.62 0.86 -7.10
C ALA A 77 4.99 2.13 -6.52
N TRP A 78 3.67 2.24 -6.65
CA TRP A 78 2.87 3.32 -6.09
C TRP A 78 2.01 2.77 -4.97
N LEU A 79 2.29 3.21 -3.75
CA LEU A 79 1.59 2.87 -2.53
C LEU A 79 0.68 4.05 -2.18
N ILE A 80 -0.63 3.83 -2.21
CA ILE A 80 -1.64 4.87 -2.17
C ILE A 80 -2.55 4.61 -0.97
N LEU A 81 -2.47 5.48 0.02
CA LEU A 81 -3.34 5.47 1.18
C LEU A 81 -4.40 6.56 1.05
N THR A 82 -5.67 6.19 1.12
CA THR A 82 -6.81 7.11 1.04
C THR A 82 -7.58 7.05 2.35
N ARG A 83 -7.69 8.20 3.02
CA ARG A 83 -8.53 8.43 4.19
C ARG A 83 -9.84 9.06 3.77
N PHE A 84 -10.95 8.41 4.03
CA PHE A 84 -12.29 8.97 3.82
C PHE A 84 -12.72 9.76 5.05
N GLU A 85 -13.59 10.76 4.89
CA GLU A 85 -14.17 11.50 6.02
C GLU A 85 -15.05 10.57 6.90
N GLU A 86 -15.80 9.70 6.26
CA GLU A 86 -16.68 8.71 6.90
C GLU A 86 -16.31 7.26 6.51
N PRO A 87 -16.57 6.27 7.39
CA PRO A 87 -16.32 4.86 7.08
C PRO A 87 -17.17 4.38 5.90
N ILE A 88 -16.50 3.84 4.88
CA ILE A 88 -17.13 3.28 3.69
C ILE A 88 -17.17 1.75 3.77
N VAL A 89 -17.93 1.13 2.86
CA VAL A 89 -17.92 -0.33 2.70
C VAL A 89 -16.50 -0.78 2.34
N ALA A 90 -16.03 -1.83 3.01
CA ALA A 90 -14.65 -2.31 2.96
C ALA A 90 -14.57 -3.81 2.65
N ASN A 91 -15.59 -4.36 1.99
CA ASN A 91 -15.65 -5.80 1.72
C ASN A 91 -14.72 -6.20 0.56
N ILE A 92 -14.52 -7.50 0.38
CA ILE A 92 -13.64 -8.04 -0.67
C ILE A 92 -14.05 -7.55 -2.07
N SER A 93 -15.35 -7.44 -2.37
CA SER A 93 -15.83 -7.00 -3.67
C SER A 93 -15.45 -5.55 -3.99
N ASP A 94 -15.39 -4.67 -2.99
CA ASP A 94 -14.90 -3.29 -3.19
C ASP A 94 -13.39 -3.30 -3.49
N SER A 95 -12.61 -4.11 -2.78
CA SER A 95 -11.18 -4.30 -3.08
C SER A 95 -10.98 -4.91 -4.48
N GLU A 96 -11.81 -5.86 -4.90
CA GLU A 96 -11.78 -6.44 -6.26
C GLU A 96 -12.04 -5.37 -7.31
N TYR A 97 -13.06 -4.52 -7.12
CA TYR A 97 -13.36 -3.44 -8.04
C TYR A 97 -12.20 -2.45 -8.17
N MET A 98 -11.55 -2.11 -7.06
CA MET A 98 -10.42 -1.18 -7.04
C MET A 98 -9.18 -1.75 -7.73
N VAL A 99 -8.86 -3.03 -7.50
CA VAL A 99 -7.74 -3.72 -8.16
C VAL A 99 -8.04 -3.89 -9.65
N TYR A 100 -9.26 -4.32 -10.00
CA TYR A 100 -9.69 -4.45 -11.39
C TYR A 100 -9.55 -3.12 -12.14
N GLY A 101 -10.11 -2.04 -11.60
CA GLY A 101 -10.01 -0.71 -12.21
C GLY A 101 -8.57 -0.22 -12.35
N ALA A 102 -7.70 -0.48 -11.36
CA ALA A 102 -6.29 -0.14 -11.45
C ALA A 102 -5.61 -0.87 -12.62
N LEU A 103 -5.82 -2.18 -12.75
CA LEU A 103 -5.18 -2.99 -13.79
C LEU A 103 -5.72 -2.67 -15.20
N ILE A 104 -7.03 -2.44 -15.34
CA ILE A 104 -7.61 -1.98 -16.61
C ILE A 104 -7.00 -0.64 -17.05
N ASN A 105 -6.88 0.31 -16.12
CA ASN A 105 -6.27 1.62 -16.41
C ASN A 105 -4.77 1.52 -16.73
N SER A 106 -4.12 0.41 -16.37
CA SER A 106 -2.73 0.11 -16.73
C SER A 106 -2.59 -0.68 -18.03
N GLY A 107 -3.69 -1.05 -18.69
CA GLY A 107 -3.68 -1.73 -19.99
C GLY A 107 -4.06 -3.21 -19.94
N ALA A 108 -4.58 -3.72 -18.82
CA ALA A 108 -5.12 -5.07 -18.79
C ALA A 108 -6.43 -5.16 -19.60
N ASP A 109 -6.61 -6.24 -20.35
CA ASP A 109 -7.93 -6.58 -20.93
C ASP A 109 -8.77 -7.39 -19.94
N ARG A 110 -8.15 -8.39 -19.32
CA ARG A 110 -8.78 -9.34 -18.38
C ARG A 110 -7.79 -9.71 -17.27
N PRO A 111 -7.65 -8.88 -16.24
CA PRO A 111 -6.73 -9.17 -15.14
C PRO A 111 -7.18 -10.38 -14.35
N ASN A 112 -6.21 -11.12 -13.79
CA ASN A 112 -6.50 -12.15 -12.80
C ASN A 112 -6.62 -11.51 -11.43
N LEU A 113 -7.59 -11.95 -10.61
CA LEU A 113 -7.83 -11.44 -9.26
C LEU A 113 -7.86 -12.61 -8.26
N TYR A 114 -7.26 -12.39 -7.10
CA TYR A 114 -7.09 -13.40 -6.05
C TYR A 114 -7.38 -12.77 -4.69
N PRO A 115 -8.37 -13.28 -3.94
CA PRO A 115 -8.55 -12.93 -2.53
C PRO A 115 -7.36 -13.45 -1.70
N VAL A 116 -6.81 -12.59 -0.84
CA VAL A 116 -5.68 -12.90 0.04
C VAL A 116 -5.83 -12.18 1.38
N LEU A 117 -4.82 -12.29 2.25
CA LEU A 117 -4.67 -11.44 3.42
C LEU A 117 -3.44 -10.56 3.25
N ILE A 118 -3.57 -9.28 3.56
CA ILE A 118 -2.47 -8.30 3.64
C ILE A 118 -2.60 -7.61 4.99
N ASP A 119 -1.52 -7.53 5.76
CA ASP A 119 -1.52 -6.90 7.09
C ASP A 119 -2.62 -7.47 8.02
N GLY A 120 -2.89 -8.77 7.90
CA GLY A 120 -3.94 -9.48 8.64
C GLY A 120 -5.38 -9.19 8.19
N GLN A 121 -5.58 -8.34 7.19
CA GLN A 121 -6.89 -7.90 6.71
C GLN A 121 -7.30 -8.59 5.39
N PRO A 122 -8.60 -8.83 5.15
CA PRO A 122 -9.11 -9.25 3.85
C PRO A 122 -8.66 -8.30 2.75
N ALA A 123 -8.08 -8.86 1.70
CA ALA A 123 -7.45 -8.11 0.63
C ALA A 123 -7.66 -8.81 -0.72
N VAL A 124 -7.35 -8.08 -1.79
CA VAL A 124 -7.30 -8.63 -3.15
C VAL A 124 -5.98 -8.27 -3.78
N VAL A 125 -5.36 -9.24 -4.45
CA VAL A 125 -4.21 -9.04 -5.34
C VAL A 125 -4.63 -9.43 -6.74
N GLY A 126 -4.22 -8.65 -7.73
CA GLY A 126 -4.44 -8.96 -9.13
C GLY A 126 -3.23 -8.66 -9.97
N ASN A 127 -3.16 -9.27 -11.14
CA ASN A 127 -2.06 -9.05 -12.06
C ASN A 127 -2.46 -9.25 -13.53
N PHE A 128 -1.64 -8.69 -14.41
CA PHE A 128 -1.57 -9.07 -15.81
C PHE A 128 -0.14 -8.92 -16.32
N ARG A 129 0.13 -9.44 -17.51
CA ARG A 129 1.35 -9.18 -18.27
C ARG A 129 1.01 -8.57 -19.60
N PHE A 130 1.85 -7.65 -20.08
CA PHE A 130 1.78 -7.22 -21.47
C PHE A 130 2.01 -8.40 -22.42
N GLU A 131 1.52 -8.28 -23.65
CA GLU A 131 1.70 -9.33 -24.65
C GLU A 131 3.19 -9.59 -24.90
N ARG A 132 3.55 -10.87 -24.97
CA ARG A 132 4.90 -11.29 -25.32
C ARG A 132 5.28 -10.79 -26.71
N GLN A 133 6.50 -10.30 -26.86
CA GLN A 133 7.02 -9.85 -28.15
C GLN A 133 7.79 -10.99 -28.83
N PHE A 134 7.45 -11.32 -30.07
CA PHE A 134 8.24 -12.26 -30.87
C PHE A 134 9.48 -11.57 -31.45
N LEU A 135 10.65 -12.09 -31.12
CA LEU A 135 11.94 -11.53 -31.55
C LEU A 135 12.51 -12.20 -32.82
N GLY A 136 11.79 -13.18 -33.39
CA GLY A 136 12.29 -14.01 -34.49
C GLY A 136 12.96 -15.30 -34.03
N GLN A 137 13.13 -16.26 -34.95
CA GLN A 137 13.86 -17.53 -34.72
C GLN A 137 13.37 -18.35 -33.51
N GLY A 138 12.07 -18.28 -33.19
CA GLY A 138 11.49 -18.99 -32.03
C GLY A 138 11.79 -18.33 -30.68
N ARG A 139 12.40 -17.14 -30.66
CA ARG A 139 12.68 -16.36 -29.44
C ARG A 139 11.53 -15.41 -29.12
N TYR A 140 11.25 -15.27 -27.85
CA TYR A 140 10.21 -14.37 -27.31
C TYR A 140 10.79 -13.59 -26.14
N GLN A 141 10.31 -12.36 -25.97
CA GLN A 141 10.48 -11.57 -24.76
C GLN A 141 9.13 -11.54 -24.04
N GLU A 142 9.12 -11.93 -22.77
CA GLU A 142 7.93 -11.80 -21.93
C GLU A 142 7.60 -10.33 -21.73
N GLY A 143 6.30 -10.02 -21.71
CA GLY A 143 5.85 -8.67 -21.37
C GLY A 143 5.97 -8.40 -19.86
N ASP A 144 6.08 -7.12 -19.53
CA ASP A 144 6.24 -6.69 -18.15
C ASP A 144 5.04 -7.10 -17.30
N LEU A 145 5.32 -7.48 -16.05
CA LEU A 145 4.31 -7.79 -15.06
C LEU A 145 3.80 -6.50 -14.43
N VAL A 146 2.48 -6.39 -14.31
CA VAL A 146 1.87 -5.37 -13.47
C VAL A 146 1.04 -6.09 -12.42
N VAL A 147 1.27 -5.74 -11.15
CA VAL A 147 0.49 -6.24 -10.01
C VAL A 147 -0.18 -5.06 -9.33
N ALA A 148 -1.41 -5.25 -8.91
CA ALA A 148 -2.10 -4.33 -8.02
C ALA A 148 -2.67 -5.08 -6.82
N ALA A 149 -2.76 -4.40 -5.68
CA ALA A 149 -3.36 -4.94 -4.47
C ALA A 149 -4.19 -3.87 -3.77
N ALA A 150 -5.23 -4.27 -3.06
CA ALA A 150 -6.05 -3.36 -2.26
C ALA A 150 -6.56 -4.03 -1.00
N TYR A 151 -6.61 -3.27 0.11
CA TYR A 151 -7.20 -3.68 1.37
C TYR A 151 -7.57 -2.45 2.24
N PHE A 152 -8.26 -2.69 3.36
CA PHE A 152 -8.59 -1.68 4.35
C PHE A 152 -7.89 -1.99 5.68
N PRO A 153 -6.80 -1.29 6.04
CA PRO A 153 -6.05 -1.57 7.28
C PRO A 153 -6.87 -1.45 8.57
N ASP A 154 -7.90 -0.60 8.58
CA ASP A 154 -8.83 -0.41 9.69
C ASP A 154 -10.19 -1.09 9.47
N GLY A 155 -10.30 -1.92 8.44
CA GLY A 155 -11.50 -2.67 8.12
C GLY A 155 -11.94 -3.55 9.29
N ARG A 156 -13.23 -3.50 9.61
CA ARG A 156 -13.82 -4.32 10.68
C ARG A 156 -15.33 -4.45 10.52
N GLN A 157 -15.88 -5.44 11.22
CA GLN A 157 -17.33 -5.61 11.32
C GLN A 157 -17.94 -4.62 12.33
N TYR A 158 -19.02 -3.96 11.91
CA TYR A 158 -19.83 -3.08 12.74
C TYR A 158 -21.02 -3.85 13.34
N GLY A 159 -21.68 -3.26 14.35
CA GLY A 159 -22.78 -3.91 15.07
C GLY A 159 -24.00 -4.25 14.19
N ASP A 160 -24.14 -3.61 13.04
CA ASP A 160 -25.15 -3.90 12.00
C ASP A 160 -24.76 -5.08 11.09
N GLY A 161 -23.61 -5.71 11.33
CA GLY A 161 -23.06 -6.81 10.54
C GLY A 161 -22.27 -6.36 9.30
N SER A 162 -22.26 -5.07 8.98
CA SER A 162 -21.52 -4.54 7.82
C SER A 162 -20.02 -4.48 8.08
N TYR A 163 -19.21 -4.71 7.04
CA TYR A 163 -17.75 -4.57 7.11
C TYR A 163 -17.35 -3.22 6.51
N ARG A 164 -16.80 -2.32 7.33
CA ARG A 164 -16.47 -0.95 6.94
C ARG A 164 -15.09 -0.53 7.42
N GLY A 165 -14.50 0.43 6.72
CA GLY A 165 -13.19 1.02 7.03
C GLY A 165 -13.14 2.47 6.54
N ARG A 166 -12.32 3.29 7.20
CA ARG A 166 -12.07 4.69 6.79
C ARG A 166 -10.81 4.80 5.95
N ASN A 167 -9.92 3.83 6.06
CA ASN A 167 -8.61 3.85 5.43
C ASN A 167 -8.55 2.78 4.37
N HIS A 168 -8.31 3.18 3.13
CA HIS A 168 -8.10 2.27 2.02
C HIS A 168 -6.66 2.36 1.56
N PHE A 169 -5.98 1.23 1.44
CA PHE A 169 -4.62 1.14 0.94
C PHE A 169 -4.59 0.36 -0.37
N ARG A 170 -3.92 0.93 -1.38
CA ARG A 170 -3.74 0.31 -2.69
C ARG A 170 -2.29 0.37 -3.13
N ILE A 171 -1.84 -0.72 -3.75
CA ILE A 171 -0.54 -0.80 -4.40
C ILE A 171 -0.76 -1.04 -5.89
N ILE A 172 0.08 -0.43 -6.72
CA ILE A 172 0.33 -0.89 -8.08
C ILE A 172 1.84 -0.92 -8.31
N SER A 173 2.36 -1.97 -8.91
CA SER A 173 3.80 -2.17 -9.06
C SER A 173 4.17 -2.90 -10.34
N THR A 174 5.30 -2.51 -10.93
CA THR A 174 5.92 -3.16 -12.09
C THR A 174 7.15 -4.00 -11.74
N TYR A 175 7.54 -4.05 -10.46
CA TYR A 175 8.68 -4.86 -10.00
C TYR A 175 8.49 -6.36 -10.32
N PRO A 176 9.58 -7.15 -10.34
CA PRO A 176 9.49 -8.60 -10.36
C PRO A 176 8.59 -9.15 -9.24
N TRP A 177 7.90 -10.26 -9.52
CA TRP A 177 6.91 -10.84 -8.60
C TRP A 177 7.48 -11.13 -7.22
N GLU A 178 8.71 -11.61 -7.13
CA GLU A 178 9.37 -11.97 -5.88
C GLU A 178 9.48 -10.76 -4.94
N ILE A 179 9.77 -9.58 -5.49
CA ILE A 179 9.91 -8.32 -4.76
C ILE A 179 8.55 -7.78 -4.35
N ILE A 180 7.58 -7.82 -5.28
CA ILE A 180 6.20 -7.40 -4.98
C ILE A 180 5.62 -8.26 -3.87
N ARG A 181 5.83 -9.57 -3.95
CA ARG A 181 5.37 -10.53 -2.94
C ARG A 181 5.97 -10.21 -1.57
N ASP A 182 7.27 -9.94 -1.50
CA ASP A 182 7.94 -9.64 -0.23
C ASP A 182 7.47 -8.29 0.34
N LEU A 183 7.25 -7.28 -0.50
CA LEU A 183 6.59 -6.03 -0.12
C LEU A 183 5.20 -6.30 0.46
N LEU A 184 4.36 -7.07 -0.23
CA LEU A 184 2.98 -7.34 0.20
C LEU A 184 2.92 -8.13 1.52
N TYR A 185 3.85 -9.05 1.74
CA TYR A 185 3.89 -9.86 2.96
C TYR A 185 4.39 -9.09 4.18
N THR A 186 5.25 -8.10 3.99
CA THR A 186 5.85 -7.31 5.07
C THR A 186 5.18 -5.96 5.27
N LEU A 187 4.26 -5.60 4.37
CA LEU A 187 3.49 -4.37 4.44
C LEU A 187 2.70 -4.29 5.74
N HIS A 188 2.88 -3.17 6.44
CA HIS A 188 2.09 -2.79 7.59
C HIS A 188 1.75 -1.30 7.54
N VAL A 189 0.49 -0.97 7.82
CA VAL A 189 0.01 0.41 7.95
C VAL A 189 -0.47 0.66 9.38
N GLU A 190 0.30 1.45 10.12
CA GLU A 190 -0.10 1.88 11.45
C GLU A 190 -1.14 3.01 11.34
N VAL A 191 -2.41 2.65 11.52
CA VAL A 191 -3.54 3.61 11.48
C VAL A 191 -3.61 4.44 12.76
N PRO A 192 -3.82 5.77 12.71
CA PRO A 192 -4.06 6.60 13.90
C PRO A 192 -5.19 6.08 14.80
N ALA A 193 -5.05 6.22 16.12
CA ALA A 193 -6.04 5.74 17.09
C ALA A 193 -7.45 6.33 16.86
N GLU A 194 -7.52 7.59 16.43
CA GLU A 194 -8.77 8.30 16.08
C GLU A 194 -9.56 7.62 14.96
N ASP A 195 -8.87 7.01 13.99
CA ASP A 195 -9.50 6.29 12.89
C ASP A 195 -9.82 4.83 13.26
N ARG A 196 -9.19 4.31 14.32
CA ARG A 196 -9.53 3.01 14.91
C ARG A 196 -10.73 3.07 15.86
N ALA A 197 -11.22 4.23 16.30
CA ALA A 197 -12.33 4.31 17.26
C ALA A 197 -13.69 4.01 16.60
N PRO A 198 -14.60 3.24 17.21
CA PRO A 198 -15.97 3.12 16.71
C PRO A 198 -16.69 4.47 16.85
N MET A 199 -17.36 4.93 15.79
CA MET A 199 -18.08 6.23 15.75
C MET A 199 -19.15 6.41 16.84
N SER A 200 -19.48 5.37 17.61
CA SER A 200 -20.39 5.45 18.75
C SER A 200 -19.87 6.30 19.93
N GLN A 201 -18.62 6.79 19.88
CA GLN A 201 -18.05 7.63 20.94
C GLN A 201 -17.90 9.13 20.60
N SER A 202 -18.18 9.59 19.38
CA SER A 202 -18.03 11.03 19.03
C SER A 202 -19.32 11.85 19.10
N LEU A 203 -20.48 11.23 19.32
CA LEU A 203 -21.72 11.94 19.65
C LEU A 203 -21.88 11.96 21.17
N SER A 204 -21.18 12.88 21.82
CA SER A 204 -21.69 13.39 23.09
C SER A 204 -23.05 13.99 22.77
N ALA A 205 -24.14 13.36 23.23
CA ALA A 205 -25.48 13.89 23.05
C ALA A 205 -25.51 15.37 23.48
N PRO A 206 -26.27 16.24 22.79
CA PRO A 206 -26.55 17.55 23.35
C PRO A 206 -27.12 17.36 24.76
N ASP A 207 -26.65 18.15 25.70
CA ASP A 207 -27.02 18.10 27.12
C ASP A 207 -28.51 18.50 27.25
N ILE A 208 -29.43 17.52 27.10
CA ILE A 208 -30.89 17.72 27.15
C ILE A 208 -31.36 18.08 28.58
N ASP A 209 -30.48 17.97 29.58
CA ASP A 209 -30.81 18.29 30.98
C ASP A 209 -30.60 19.75 31.38
N LYS A 210 -30.33 20.67 30.44
CA LYS A 210 -30.45 22.10 30.75
C LYS A 210 -31.92 22.52 30.71
N PRO A 211 -32.53 22.91 31.85
CA PRO A 211 -33.89 23.43 31.85
C PRO A 211 -33.95 24.68 30.97
N ILE A 212 -34.93 24.68 30.05
CA ILE A 212 -35.34 25.86 29.29
C ILE A 212 -35.78 26.89 30.33
N ASN A 213 -34.97 27.93 30.53
CA ASN A 213 -35.34 29.04 31.38
C ASN A 213 -36.44 29.82 30.65
N ASP A 214 -37.68 29.60 31.08
CA ASP A 214 -38.82 30.43 30.76
C ASP A 214 -38.49 31.86 31.18
N SER A 215 -38.38 32.76 30.22
CA SER A 215 -38.30 34.19 30.47
C SER A 215 -39.19 34.88 29.47
N SER A 216 -40.47 34.86 29.82
CA SER A 216 -41.45 35.85 29.43
C SER A 216 -40.94 37.25 29.79
N GLU A 217 -40.59 38.04 28.79
CA GLU A 217 -40.72 39.50 28.89
C GLU A 217 -41.38 40.02 27.61
N ILE A 218 -42.71 40.11 27.71
CA ILE A 218 -43.50 41.10 27.00
C ILE A 218 -43.30 42.40 27.77
N ASN A 219 -42.70 43.40 27.12
CA ASN A 219 -43.02 44.82 27.27
C ASN A 219 -42.58 45.56 26.01
#